data_AF-A0A524F4B4-F1
#
_entry.id   AF-A0A524F4B4-F1
#
_cell.length_a   1.000
_cell.length_b   1.000
_cell.length_c   1.000
_cell.angle_alpha   90.00
_cell.angle_beta   90.00
_cell.angle_gamma   90.00
#
_symmetry.space_group_name_H-M   'P 1'
#
loop_
_entity.id
_entity.type
_entity.pdbx_description
1 polymer ?
#
loop_
_entity_poly.entity_id
_entity_poly.type
_entity_poly.pdbx_seq_one_letter_code
_entity_poly.pdbx_strand_id
1 'polypeptide(L)'
;MSEIEEKEAFANEFMVEEGLKGKPTLNKVLKIIERVGLDKEKVKERFLKDQEKENYANEIMGELGIKGKATRIKIIRIIDTVGNDKRKIRTTYLRSTLPERIHHD
;
A
#
# COMPACT_ATOMS: atom_id res chain seq x y z
N MET A 1 14.09 -26.84 -8.17
CA MET A 1 13.85 -25.39 -8.11
C MET A 1 14.19 -24.92 -6.71
N SER A 2 14.82 -23.76 -6.59
CA SER A 2 15.01 -23.09 -5.29
C SER A 2 13.69 -22.48 -4.80
N GLU A 3 13.58 -22.23 -3.49
CA GLU A 3 12.42 -21.55 -2.89
C GLU A 3 12.17 -20.17 -3.51
N ILE A 4 13.23 -19.49 -3.94
CA ILE A 4 13.16 -18.18 -4.59
C ILE A 4 12.52 -18.31 -5.98
N GLU A 5 12.97 -19.28 -6.78
CA GLU A 5 12.40 -19.56 -8.11
C GLU A 5 10.93 -19.94 -8.04
N GLU A 6 10.52 -20.69 -7.01
CA GLU A 6 9.13 -21.09 -6.81
C GLU A 6 8.23 -19.88 -6.51
N LYS A 7 8.65 -18.97 -5.62
CA LYS A 7 7.92 -17.74 -5.31
C LYS A 7 7.82 -16.82 -6.52
N GLU A 8 8.89 -16.70 -7.30
CA GLU A 8 8.90 -15.90 -8.52
C GLU A 8 7.98 -16.50 -9.60
N ALA A 9 8.01 -17.82 -9.81
CA ALA A 9 7.14 -18.50 -10.76
C ALA A 9 5.66 -18.28 -10.40
N PHE A 10 5.29 -18.52 -9.14
CA PHE A 10 3.94 -18.30 -8.63
C PHE A 10 3.51 -16.83 -8.78
N ALA A 11 4.38 -15.87 -8.43
CA ALA A 11 4.06 -14.45 -8.55
C ALA A 11 3.79 -14.03 -10.00
N ASN A 12 4.56 -14.56 -10.95
CA ASN A 12 4.37 -14.29 -12.37
C ASN A 12 3.06 -14.90 -12.90
N GLU A 13 2.76 -16.15 -12.54
CA GLU A 13 1.50 -16.81 -12.90
C GLU A 13 0.29 -16.03 -12.36
N PHE A 14 0.30 -15.72 -11.06
CA PHE A 14 -0.73 -14.90 -10.42
C PHE A 14 -0.93 -13.55 -11.14
N MET A 15 0.17 -12.87 -11.48
CA MET A 15 0.10 -11.60 -12.18
C MET A 15 -0.51 -11.72 -13.58
N VAL A 16 -0.19 -12.76 -14.33
CA VAL A 16 -0.75 -12.99 -15.66
C VAL A 16 -2.26 -13.24 -15.57
N GLU A 17 -2.68 -14.09 -14.64
CA GLU A 17 -4.10 -14.43 -14.43
C GLU A 17 -4.95 -13.22 -14.02
N GLU A 18 -4.44 -12.39 -13.12
CA GLU A 18 -5.12 -11.19 -12.64
C GLU A 18 -4.92 -9.97 -13.58
N GLY A 19 -4.26 -10.16 -14.73
CA GLY A 19 -4.00 -9.10 -15.71
C GLY A 19 -3.04 -8.00 -15.21
N LEU A 20 -2.26 -8.29 -14.17
CA LEU A 20 -1.32 -7.40 -13.52
C LEU A 20 0.02 -7.36 -14.25
N LYS A 21 0.61 -6.17 -14.36
CA LYS A 21 1.91 -5.98 -15.02
C LYS A 21 2.81 -5.03 -14.25
N GLY A 22 4.11 -5.14 -14.53
CA GLY A 22 5.14 -4.21 -14.07
C GLY A 22 5.90 -4.67 -12.82
N LYS A 23 7.19 -4.31 -12.78
CA LYS A 23 8.11 -4.63 -11.68
C LYS A 23 7.64 -4.14 -10.30
N PRO A 24 7.00 -2.97 -10.15
CA PRO A 24 6.46 -2.55 -8.85
C PRO A 24 5.37 -3.49 -8.33
N THR A 25 4.51 -3.99 -9.22
CA THR A 25 3.44 -4.92 -8.89
C THR A 25 4.00 -6.29 -8.50
N LEU A 26 4.99 -6.78 -9.25
CA LEU A 26 5.72 -8.01 -8.89
C LEU A 26 6.32 -7.92 -7.49
N ASN A 27 7.00 -6.82 -7.17
CA ASN A 27 7.58 -6.60 -5.84
C ASN A 27 6.52 -6.56 -4.73
N LYS A 28 5.30 -6.08 -5.02
CA LYS A 28 4.18 -6.10 -4.06
C LYS A 28 3.69 -7.54 -3.85
N VAL A 29 3.47 -8.28 -4.94
CA VAL A 29 3.01 -9.68 -4.89
C VAL A 29 4.01 -10.56 -4.15
N LEU A 30 5.32 -10.44 -4.43
CA LEU A 30 6.37 -11.16 -3.71
C LEU A 30 6.35 -10.89 -2.20
N LYS A 31 6.21 -9.63 -1.79
CA LYS A 31 6.08 -9.27 -0.36
C LYS A 31 4.82 -9.84 0.29
N ILE A 32 3.74 -9.99 -0.47
CA ILE A 32 2.52 -10.63 0.03
C ILE A 32 2.78 -12.12 0.21
N ILE A 33 3.37 -12.78 -0.79
CA ILE A 33 3.74 -14.20 -0.75
C ILE A 33 4.67 -14.50 0.45
N GLU A 34 5.66 -13.64 0.72
CA GLU A 34 6.53 -13.77 1.90
C GLU A 34 5.75 -13.79 3.23
N ARG A 35 4.58 -13.14 3.29
CA ARG A 35 3.75 -13.02 4.49
C ARG A 35 2.68 -14.09 4.61
N VAL A 36 2.10 -14.53 3.49
CA VAL A 36 0.94 -15.44 3.49
C VAL A 36 1.21 -16.81 2.87
N GLY A 37 2.37 -17.00 2.26
CA GLY A 37 2.75 -18.21 1.53
C GLY A 37 2.19 -18.23 0.10
N LEU A 38 2.29 -19.42 -0.53
CA LEU A 38 1.86 -19.69 -1.91
C LEU A 38 0.37 -20.05 -1.99
N ASP A 39 -0.47 -19.26 -1.33
CA ASP A 39 -1.93 -19.43 -1.31
C ASP A 39 -2.57 -18.34 -2.17
N LYS A 40 -3.05 -18.72 -3.35
CA LYS A 40 -3.57 -17.79 -4.37
C LYS A 40 -4.70 -16.91 -3.84
N GLU A 41 -5.65 -17.49 -3.11
CA GLU A 41 -6.79 -16.74 -2.57
C GLU A 41 -6.34 -15.74 -1.51
N LYS A 42 -5.44 -16.14 -0.60
CA LYS A 42 -4.89 -15.21 0.41
C LYS A 42 -4.05 -14.11 -0.23
N VAL A 43 -3.26 -14.44 -1.25
CA VAL A 43 -2.46 -13.47 -2.00
C VAL A 43 -3.37 -12.46 -2.69
N LYS A 44 -4.44 -12.93 -3.35
CA LYS A 44 -5.45 -12.08 -3.98
C LYS A 44 -6.15 -11.17 -2.98
N GLU A 45 -6.65 -11.72 -1.88
CA GLU A 45 -7.34 -10.95 -0.84
C GLU A 45 -6.44 -9.84 -0.27
N ARG A 46 -5.19 -10.17 0.03
CA ARG A 46 -4.22 -9.18 0.53
C ARG A 46 -3.86 -8.14 -0.50
N PHE A 47 -3.67 -8.55 -1.76
CA PHE A 47 -3.39 -7.63 -2.85
C PHE A 47 -4.51 -6.62 -3.04
N LEU A 48 -5.77 -7.07 -3.06
CA LEU A 48 -6.94 -6.21 -3.18
C LEU A 48 -7.05 -5.24 -1.99
N LYS A 49 -6.89 -5.73 -0.76
CA LYS A 49 -6.91 -4.88 0.45
C LYS A 49 -5.82 -3.80 0.44
N ASP A 50 -4.60 -4.15 0.01
CA ASP A 50 -3.51 -3.18 -0.10
C ASP A 50 -3.78 -2.15 -1.22
N GLN A 51 -4.37 -2.59 -2.33
CA GLN A 51 -4.75 -1.70 -3.44
C GLN A 51 -5.88 -0.74 -3.05
N GLU A 52 -6.90 -1.21 -2.34
CA GLU A 52 -7.98 -0.37 -1.80
C GLU A 52 -7.42 0.69 -0.85
N LYS A 53 -6.51 0.30 0.06
CA LYS A 53 -5.85 1.24 0.96
C LYS A 53 -5.03 2.28 0.22
N GLU A 54 -4.27 1.89 -0.81
CA GLU A 54 -3.53 2.85 -1.64
C GLU A 54 -4.46 3.82 -2.38
N ASN A 55 -5.57 3.32 -2.94
CA ASN A 55 -6.56 4.13 -3.63
C ASN A 55 -7.20 5.14 -2.66
N TYR A 56 -7.57 4.70 -1.47
CA TYR A 56 -8.15 5.57 -0.45
C TYR A 56 -7.15 6.63 0.04
N ALA A 57 -5.89 6.26 0.23
CA ALA A 57 -4.84 7.23 0.53
C ALA A 57 -4.69 8.29 -0.58
N ASN A 58 -4.74 7.89 -1.85
CA ASN A 58 -4.68 8.82 -2.98
C ASN A 58 -5.90 9.76 -3.02
N GLU A 59 -7.10 9.27 -2.70
CA GLU A 59 -8.31 10.10 -2.61
C GLU A 59 -8.15 11.20 -1.55
N ILE A 60 -7.73 10.83 -0.34
CA ILE A 60 -7.47 11.77 0.75
C ILE A 60 -6.40 12.80 0.36
N MET A 61 -5.34 12.35 -0.32
CA MET A 61 -4.31 13.24 -0.84
C MET A 61 -4.86 14.23 -1.87
N GLY A 62 -5.73 13.77 -2.77
CA GLY A 62 -6.40 14.61 -3.76
C GLY A 62 -7.26 15.69 -3.11
N GLU A 63 -8.05 15.33 -2.10
CA GLU A 63 -8.88 16.27 -1.34
C GLU A 63 -8.07 17.32 -0.57
N LEU A 64 -6.89 16.95 -0.08
CA LEU A 64 -5.99 17.85 0.63
C LEU A 64 -5.08 18.65 -0.32
N GLY A 65 -5.13 18.39 -1.64
CA GLY A 65 -4.26 19.03 -2.62
C GLY A 65 -2.78 18.67 -2.47
N ILE A 66 -2.46 17.54 -1.84
CA ILE A 66 -1.09 17.10 -1.54
C ILE A 66 -0.65 15.97 -2.47
N LYS A 67 0.64 15.94 -2.79
CA LYS A 67 1.25 14.90 -3.64
C LYS A 67 2.49 14.32 -2.96
N GLY A 68 3.04 13.26 -3.53
CA GLY A 68 4.30 12.67 -3.10
C GLY A 68 4.19 11.27 -2.50
N LYS A 69 5.19 10.44 -2.78
CA LYS A 69 5.25 9.04 -2.33
C LYS A 69 5.34 8.94 -0.79
N ALA A 70 6.17 9.78 -0.17
CA ALA A 70 6.33 9.79 1.29
C ALA A 70 5.01 10.13 2.01
N THR A 71 4.29 11.12 1.50
CA THR A 71 2.96 11.52 1.98
C THR A 71 1.95 10.37 1.90
N ARG A 72 1.92 9.67 0.76
CA ARG A 72 1.05 8.50 0.58
C ARG A 72 1.34 7.40 1.59
N ILE A 73 2.62 7.08 1.79
CA ILE A 73 3.05 6.08 2.79
C ILE A 73 2.66 6.53 4.20
N LYS A 74 2.83 7.83 4.53
CA LYS A 74 2.41 8.40 5.82
C LYS A 74 0.90 8.24 6.04
N ILE A 75 0.08 8.53 5.03
CA ILE A 75 -1.39 8.37 5.11
C ILE A 75 -1.80 6.90 5.22
N ILE A 76 -1.17 5.98 4.46
CA ILE A 76 -1.43 4.54 4.58
C ILE A 76 -1.16 4.06 6.02
N ARG A 77 -0.04 4.46 6.62
CA ARG A 77 0.27 4.13 8.03
C ARG A 77 -0.75 4.68 9.01
N ILE A 78 -1.27 5.88 8.75
CA ILE A 78 -2.35 6.47 9.55
C ILE A 78 -3.62 5.63 9.41
N ILE A 79 -4.00 5.23 8.18
CA ILE A 79 -5.15 4.33 7.93
C ILE A 79 -5.00 3.03 8.73
N ASP A 80 -3.81 2.41 8.70
CA ASP A 80 -3.55 1.18 9.48
C ASP A 80 -3.69 1.41 11.01
N THR A 81 -3.52 2.64 11.49
CA THR A 81 -3.60 2.99 12.93
C THR A 81 -5.02 3.38 13.37
N VAL A 82 -5.72 4.21 12.58
CA VAL A 82 -7.00 4.81 12.97
C VAL A 82 -8.21 4.21 12.26
N GLY A 83 -7.99 3.29 11.32
CA GLY A 83 -9.01 2.71 10.46
C GLY A 83 -9.45 3.65 9.33
N ASN A 84 -10.65 3.39 8.79
CA ASN A 84 -11.18 4.06 7.59
C ASN A 84 -11.95 5.37 7.88
N ASP A 85 -11.83 5.94 9.09
CA ASP A 85 -12.49 7.20 9.42
C ASP A 85 -11.71 8.38 8.80
N LYS A 86 -12.26 8.93 7.71
CA LYS A 86 -11.69 10.06 6.95
C LYS A 86 -11.34 11.26 7.85
N ARG A 87 -12.17 11.58 8.85
CA ARG A 87 -11.93 12.72 9.76
C ARG A 87 -10.73 12.46 10.67
N LYS A 88 -10.63 11.24 11.21
CA LYS A 88 -9.48 10.83 12.03
C LYS A 88 -8.18 10.80 11.21
N ILE A 89 -8.23 10.31 9.98
CA ILE A 89 -7.06 10.26 9.09
C ILE A 89 -6.55 11.68 8.81
N ARG A 90 -7.44 12.59 8.38
CA ARG A 90 -7.08 13.99 8.10
C ARG A 90 -6.50 14.69 9.33
N THR A 91 -7.16 14.56 10.48
CA THR A 91 -6.72 15.19 11.72
C THR A 91 -5.34 14.67 12.14
N THR A 92 -5.13 13.36 12.08
CA THR A 92 -3.85 12.73 12.43
C THR A 92 -2.74 13.16 11.47
N TYR A 93 -3.03 13.23 10.16
CA TYR A 93 -2.09 13.70 9.17
C TYR A 93 -1.66 15.15 9.42
N LEU A 94 -2.63 16.06 9.60
CA LEU A 94 -2.34 17.47 9.88
C LEU A 94 -1.53 17.66 11.17
N ARG A 95 -1.80 16.89 12.21
CA ARG A 95 -1.01 16.91 13.45
C ARG A 95 0.42 16.42 13.22
N SER A 96 0.60 15.39 12.41
CA SER A 96 1.92 14.83 12.09
C SER A 96 2.81 15.76 11.27
N THR A 97 2.26 16.83 10.69
CA THR A 97 2.99 17.84 9.92
C THR A 97 3.15 19.17 10.66
N LEU A 98 2.63 19.29 11.90
CA LEU A 98 2.84 20.47 12.74
C LEU A 98 4.32 20.74 13.08
N PRO A 99 5.16 19.74 13.42
CA PRO A 99 6.58 20.00 13.71
C PRO A 99 7.32 20.61 12.52
N GLU A 100 6.99 20.19 11.29
CA GLU A 100 7.57 20.74 10.05
C GLU A 100 7.15 22.20 9.78
N ARG A 101 6.03 22.67 10.36
CA ARG A 101 5.54 24.06 10.21
C ARG A 101 6.17 25.06 11.19
N ILE A 102 6.59 24.60 12.36
CA ILE A 102 7.11 25.48 13.43
C ILE A 102 8.58 25.87 13.17
N HIS A 103 9.30 25.14 12.31
CA HIS A 103 10.69 25.42 11.96
C HIS A 103 10.88 26.32 10.73
N HIS A 104 9.80 26.92 10.22
CA HIS A 104 9.85 27.99 9.23
C HIS A 104 9.67 29.34 9.93
N ASP A 105 10.68 29.76 10.69
CA ASP A 105 10.93 31.14 11.12
C ASP A 105 12.45 31.34 11.23
#